data_AF-A0A1F3SIE2-F1
#
_entry.id   AF-A0A1F3SIE2-F1
#
_cell.length_a   1.000
_cell.length_b   1.000
_cell.length_c   1.000
_cell.angle_alpha   90.00
_cell.angle_beta   90.00
_cell.angle_gamma   90.00
#
_symmetry.space_group_name_H-M   'P 1'
#
loop_
_entity.id
_entity.type
_entity.pdbx_description
1 polymer ?
#
loop_
_entity_poly.entity_id
_entity_poly.type
_entity_poly.pdbx_seq_one_letter_code
_entity_poly.pdbx_strand_id
1 'polypeptide(L)'
;MYLEHFLKRREPNMTFDILGTDINNDSIKFATNGVYRWDEIKEMPLNFLSENWARGTGEIAKYARIKNNIKKKCRFLPLNLMRLSKGSFNNKFDIIFCRNVFIYFSQDTINKLVSELCHHLEEFGFFFVGLSESLSSSEHVIKRIGPSIYGFSSDVGAATQIQRPLPFRSPKPAEPIRVFCVDDYGVILSLLANILKPENGFKVVGTAINGKEAAEKLKSGLKADVMTLDIHMPEMNGIEYLQAYMNSSHIPVVMVTSVSRDNMDIAYKALELGAKDYIEKPSLNNLNERADEIRFKLKYAYGLTKANFAADLRLDKEFESHFTVKNIEEKLRVLYFDYAHIDSVLSALSQTKTNEPATILVYDREDQLLTNIQQKLQIKLNKSISLVSENQLFSPDSLYLTTKEKFITLNRDLKHFSEVSYMILAHMDQIKWQFFYHSERMQIILDEYLDRSVFAIDLSAVIVCPVTSFYYMSYEFFAKKEKKVA
;
A
#
# COMPACT_ATOMS: atom_id res chain seq x y z
N MET A 1 -9.45 17.70 5.04
CA MET A 1 -9.54 16.24 4.82
C MET A 1 -10.62 15.59 5.66
N TYR A 2 -10.57 15.64 7.00
CA TYR A 2 -11.63 15.09 7.86
C TYR A 2 -13.01 15.67 7.52
N LEU A 3 -13.13 17.00 7.55
CA LEU A 3 -14.38 17.70 7.18
C LEU A 3 -14.82 17.34 5.75
N GLU A 4 -13.90 17.36 4.78
CA GLU A 4 -14.18 16.95 3.40
C GLU A 4 -14.81 15.56 3.29
N HIS A 5 -14.28 14.59 4.02
CA HIS A 5 -14.73 13.21 3.98
C HIS A 5 -16.11 13.02 4.62
N PHE A 6 -16.36 13.68 5.76
CA PHE A 6 -17.60 13.50 6.52
C PHE A 6 -18.73 14.40 6.04
N LEU A 7 -18.44 15.66 5.71
CA LEU A 7 -19.47 16.60 5.26
C LEU A 7 -20.06 16.18 3.92
N LYS A 8 -19.25 15.71 2.97
CA LYS A 8 -19.76 15.15 1.70
C LYS A 8 -20.79 14.03 1.87
N ARG A 9 -20.73 13.28 2.98
CA ARG A 9 -21.62 12.13 3.24
C ARG A 9 -22.85 12.51 4.04
N ARG A 10 -22.75 13.52 4.90
CA ARG A 10 -23.84 13.93 5.81
C ARG A 10 -24.60 15.12 5.29
N GLU A 11 -23.89 16.14 4.80
CA GLU A 11 -24.43 17.42 4.35
C GLU A 11 -23.72 17.86 3.06
N PRO A 12 -24.06 17.27 1.89
CA PRO A 12 -23.31 17.45 0.65
C PRO A 12 -23.27 18.89 0.12
N ASN A 13 -24.26 19.71 0.51
CA ASN A 13 -24.38 21.10 0.09
C ASN A 13 -23.59 22.07 0.98
N MET A 14 -23.07 21.60 2.12
CA MET A 14 -22.34 22.44 3.06
C MET A 14 -20.89 22.60 2.63
N THR A 15 -20.44 23.85 2.49
CA THR A 15 -19.05 24.21 2.23
C THR A 15 -18.36 24.65 3.51
N PHE A 16 -17.03 24.67 3.50
CA PHE A 16 -16.24 25.14 4.63
C PHE A 16 -14.94 25.75 4.12
N ASP A 17 -14.39 26.68 4.90
CA ASP A 17 -13.07 27.26 4.71
C ASP A 17 -12.31 27.25 6.05
N ILE A 18 -10.99 27.18 5.97
CA ILE A 18 -10.09 27.12 7.12
C ILE A 18 -9.11 28.29 7.03
N LEU A 19 -9.04 29.10 8.09
CA LEU A 19 -7.99 30.09 8.28
C LEU A 19 -6.99 29.58 9.31
N GLY A 20 -5.74 29.35 8.88
CA GLY A 20 -4.61 29.07 9.77
C GLY A 20 -3.76 30.32 9.98
N THR A 21 -3.33 30.57 11.21
CA THR A 21 -2.46 31.72 11.52
C THR A 21 -1.36 31.35 12.48
N ASP A 22 -0.21 32.00 12.34
CA ASP A 22 0.98 31.79 13.17
C ASP A 22 1.80 33.08 13.21
N ILE A 23 2.57 33.31 14.28
CA ILE A 23 3.50 34.43 14.38
C ILE A 23 4.75 34.19 13.51
N ASN A 24 5.11 32.93 13.29
CA ASN A 24 6.26 32.52 12.52
C ASN A 24 5.94 32.51 11.02
N ASN A 25 6.55 33.45 10.28
CA ASN A 25 6.38 33.56 8.84
C ASN A 25 6.86 32.32 8.07
N ASP A 26 7.87 31.60 8.56
CA ASP A 26 8.38 30.40 7.88
C ASP A 26 7.44 29.21 8.07
N SER A 27 6.79 29.09 9.23
CA SER A 27 5.68 28.14 9.43
C SER A 27 4.52 28.43 8.47
N ILE A 28 4.16 29.70 8.28
CA ILE A 28 3.13 30.10 7.30
C ILE A 28 3.53 29.74 5.88
N LYS A 29 4.77 30.04 5.45
CA LYS A 29 5.27 29.67 4.13
C LYS A 29 5.25 28.15 3.94
N PHE A 30 5.68 27.39 4.95
CA PHE A 30 5.70 25.94 4.92
C PHE A 30 4.29 25.35 4.79
N ALA A 31 3.35 25.78 5.64
CA ALA A 31 1.95 25.37 5.58
C ALA A 31 1.27 25.77 4.26
N THR A 32 1.55 26.98 3.75
CA THR A 32 1.06 27.47 2.46
C THR A 32 1.63 26.65 1.30
N ASN A 33 2.90 26.24 1.37
CA ASN A 33 3.48 25.34 0.37
C ASN A 33 2.77 23.98 0.41
N GLY A 34 2.49 23.49 1.62
CA GLY A 34 1.75 22.27 1.87
C GLY A 34 2.54 21.01 1.50
N VAL A 35 3.86 21.06 1.67
CA VAL A 35 4.80 19.97 1.39
C VAL A 35 5.39 19.48 2.70
N TYR A 36 5.17 18.21 3.02
CA TYR A 36 5.54 17.57 4.27
C TYR A 36 6.34 16.31 4.00
N ARG A 37 7.01 15.73 4.99
CA ARG A 37 7.73 14.48 4.75
C ARG A 37 6.76 13.30 4.66
N TRP A 38 7.03 12.36 3.76
CA TRP A 38 6.14 11.21 3.53
C TRP A 38 6.04 10.31 4.75
N ASP A 39 7.11 10.15 5.53
CA ASP A 39 7.11 9.39 6.77
C ASP A 39 6.21 9.97 7.85
N GLU A 40 5.98 11.29 7.85
CA GLU A 40 5.01 11.94 8.74
C GLU A 40 3.58 11.77 8.23
N ILE A 41 3.40 11.72 6.91
CA ILE A 41 2.07 11.64 6.27
C ILE A 41 1.54 10.20 6.24
N LYS A 42 2.37 9.19 5.98
CA LYS A 42 1.94 7.78 5.81
C LYS A 42 1.27 7.16 7.04
N GLU A 43 1.46 7.75 8.21
CA GLU A 43 0.81 7.34 9.47
C GLU A 43 -0.68 7.70 9.50
N MET A 44 -1.16 8.51 8.57
CA MET A 44 -2.57 8.87 8.46
C MET A 44 -3.43 7.69 7.95
N PRO A 45 -4.69 7.56 8.43
CA PRO A 45 -5.63 6.61 7.86
C PRO A 45 -5.78 6.73 6.34
N LEU A 46 -5.84 5.59 5.64
CA LEU A 46 -5.84 5.51 4.17
C LEU A 46 -6.92 6.36 3.49
N ASN A 47 -8.10 6.48 4.11
CA ASN A 47 -9.22 7.28 3.59
C ASN A 47 -8.95 8.80 3.57
N PHE A 48 -7.91 9.26 4.24
CA PHE A 48 -7.43 10.64 4.18
C PHE A 48 -6.21 10.79 3.28
N LEU A 49 -5.46 9.70 3.05
CA LEU A 49 -4.34 9.67 2.10
C LEU A 49 -4.84 9.62 0.66
N SER A 50 -5.79 8.73 0.38
CA SER A 50 -6.40 8.60 -0.94
C SER A 50 -7.06 9.93 -1.33
N GLU A 51 -6.80 10.37 -2.56
CA GLU A 51 -7.38 11.57 -3.18
C GLU A 51 -6.99 12.96 -2.61
N ASN A 52 -6.29 13.05 -1.48
CA ASN A 52 -5.91 14.35 -0.88
C ASN A 52 -4.42 14.68 -0.93
N TRP A 53 -3.54 13.69 -1.10
CA TRP A 53 -2.09 13.89 -1.12
C TRP A 53 -1.48 13.45 -2.45
N ALA A 54 -0.41 14.11 -2.85
CA ALA A 54 0.44 13.77 -3.98
C ALA A 54 1.85 13.49 -3.45
N ARG A 55 2.32 12.25 -3.57
CA ARG A 55 3.66 11.89 -3.13
C ARG A 55 4.69 12.46 -4.11
N GLY A 56 5.75 13.07 -3.58
CA GLY A 56 6.89 13.49 -4.38
C GLY A 56 7.63 12.28 -4.96
N THR A 57 8.37 12.49 -6.03
CA THR A 57 9.18 11.48 -6.71
C THR A 57 10.62 12.00 -6.82
N GLY A 58 11.62 11.13 -7.02
CA GLY A 58 12.98 11.60 -7.28
C GLY A 58 13.64 12.23 -6.05
N GLU A 59 14.30 13.37 -6.24
CA GLU A 59 14.97 14.11 -5.15
C GLU A 59 14.04 14.54 -4.01
N ILE A 60 12.73 14.58 -4.29
CA ILE A 60 11.69 14.92 -3.32
C ILE A 60 10.82 13.73 -2.90
N ALA A 61 11.24 12.48 -3.16
CA ALA A 61 10.50 11.25 -2.82
C ALA A 61 10.18 11.09 -1.32
N LYS A 62 10.99 11.73 -0.47
CA LYS A 62 10.76 11.83 0.97
C LYS A 62 9.69 12.83 1.35
N TYR A 63 9.09 13.54 0.39
CA TYR A 63 8.06 14.54 0.63
C TYR A 63 6.74 14.15 -0.04
N ALA A 64 5.64 14.70 0.46
CA ALA A 64 4.32 14.67 -0.15
C ALA A 64 3.69 16.05 -0.07
N ARG A 65 2.95 16.42 -1.10
CA ARG A 65 2.24 17.70 -1.21
C ARG A 65 0.74 17.49 -1.11
N ILE A 66 0.06 18.31 -0.33
CA ILE A 66 -1.40 18.33 -0.29
C ILE A 66 -1.97 18.79 -1.66
N LYS A 67 -3.02 18.12 -2.14
CA LYS A 67 -3.68 18.44 -3.40
C LYS A 67 -4.54 19.70 -3.31
N ASN A 68 -4.78 20.31 -4.48
CA ASN A 68 -5.47 21.60 -4.58
C ASN A 68 -6.94 21.59 -4.13
N ASN A 69 -7.62 20.43 -4.18
CA ASN A 69 -8.99 20.25 -3.69
C ASN A 69 -9.11 20.56 -2.19
N ILE A 70 -8.08 20.25 -1.40
CA ILE A 70 -8.00 20.62 0.01
C ILE A 70 -7.31 21.96 0.19
N LYS A 71 -6.19 22.18 -0.51
CA LYS A 71 -5.37 23.40 -0.37
C LYS A 71 -6.16 24.68 -0.58
N LYS A 72 -7.09 24.71 -1.55
CA LYS A 72 -7.90 25.90 -1.88
C LYS A 72 -8.89 26.29 -0.77
N LYS A 73 -9.24 25.37 0.13
CA LYS A 73 -10.12 25.60 1.28
C LYS A 73 -9.36 26.09 2.51
N CYS A 74 -8.04 26.22 2.41
CA CYS A 74 -7.17 26.64 3.51
C CYS A 74 -6.45 27.93 3.12
N ARG A 75 -6.53 28.95 3.97
CA ARG A 75 -5.76 30.17 3.86
C ARG A 75 -4.86 30.32 5.07
N PHE A 76 -3.62 30.76 4.86
CA PHE A 76 -2.65 30.96 5.93
C PHE A 76 -2.15 32.40 5.94
N LEU A 77 -2.13 33.04 7.11
CA LEU A 77 -1.70 34.43 7.28
C LEU A 77 -0.87 34.60 8.55
N PRO A 78 0.15 35.48 8.55
CA PRO A 78 0.87 35.79 9.77
C PRO A 78 -0.04 36.56 10.75
N LEU A 79 -0.05 36.14 12.02
CA LEU A 79 -0.80 36.80 13.08
C LEU A 79 -0.05 36.69 14.40
N ASN A 80 0.17 37.83 15.04
CA ASN A 80 0.58 37.86 16.43
C ASN A 80 -0.66 37.96 17.31
N LEU A 81 -0.95 36.91 18.08
CA LEU A 81 -2.08 36.84 19.00
C LEU A 81 -2.10 37.98 20.02
N MET A 82 -0.94 38.55 20.38
CA MET A 82 -0.85 39.71 21.28
C MET A 82 -1.35 41.02 20.66
N ARG A 83 -1.51 41.04 19.33
CA ARG A 83 -2.06 42.19 18.58
C ARG A 83 -3.49 41.93 18.12
N LEU A 84 -4.10 40.85 18.56
CA LEU A 84 -5.48 40.52 18.23
C LEU A 84 -6.42 41.58 18.83
N SER A 85 -7.39 42.01 18.03
CA SER A 85 -8.44 42.94 18.44
C SER A 85 -9.75 42.60 17.73
N LYS A 86 -10.86 43.21 18.15
CA LYS A 86 -12.18 43.04 17.51
C LYS A 86 -12.22 43.29 16.00
N GLY A 87 -11.31 44.12 15.47
CA GLY A 87 -11.23 44.40 14.02
C GLY A 87 -10.27 43.50 13.24
N SER A 88 -9.66 42.50 13.88
CA SER A 88 -8.64 41.66 13.24
C SER A 88 -9.21 40.72 12.16
N PHE A 89 -10.50 40.43 12.18
CA PHE A 89 -11.18 39.61 11.19
C PHE A 89 -12.52 40.24 10.79
N ASN A 90 -12.91 40.05 9.53
CA ASN A 90 -14.17 40.59 8.99
C ASN A 90 -15.38 39.71 9.33
N ASN A 91 -15.14 38.42 9.58
CA ASN A 91 -16.17 37.43 9.89
C ASN A 91 -15.82 36.74 11.19
N LYS A 92 -16.85 36.27 11.91
CA LYS A 92 -16.68 35.34 13.02
C LYS A 92 -16.49 33.92 12.51
N PHE A 93 -16.12 33.02 13.42
CA PHE A 93 -15.84 31.62 13.16
C PHE A 93 -16.81 30.71 13.91
N ASP A 94 -17.31 29.67 13.25
CA ASP A 94 -18.07 28.59 13.91
C ASP A 94 -17.18 27.74 14.83
N ILE A 95 -15.90 27.61 14.48
CA ILE A 95 -14.93 26.82 15.24
C ILE A 95 -13.60 27.54 15.30
N ILE A 96 -13.05 27.68 16.50
CA ILE A 96 -11.70 28.20 16.73
C ILE A 96 -10.86 27.11 17.40
N PHE A 97 -9.71 26.81 16.80
CA PHE A 97 -8.68 25.96 17.37
C PHE A 97 -7.52 26.82 17.88
N CYS A 98 -7.26 26.79 19.18
CA CYS A 98 -6.08 27.42 19.79
C CYS A 98 -5.45 26.40 20.75
N ARG A 99 -4.73 25.43 20.18
CA ARG A 99 -4.22 24.25 20.91
C ARG A 99 -2.71 24.32 21.07
N ASN A 100 -2.21 24.02 22.26
CA ASN A 100 -0.78 23.96 22.58
C ASN A 100 -0.04 25.29 22.37
N VAL A 101 -0.76 26.40 22.53
CA VAL A 101 -0.24 27.77 22.38
C VAL A 101 -0.23 28.51 23.72
N PHE A 102 -1.16 28.22 24.62
CA PHE A 102 -1.28 28.94 25.89
C PHE A 102 -0.13 28.64 26.85
N ILE A 103 0.54 27.50 26.67
CA ILE A 103 1.72 27.09 27.45
C ILE A 103 2.89 28.10 27.40
N TYR A 104 2.87 29.06 26.47
CA TYR A 104 3.89 30.10 26.32
C TYR A 104 3.52 31.44 26.99
N PHE A 105 2.34 31.57 27.59
CA PHE A 105 1.81 32.83 28.11
C PHE A 105 1.49 32.76 29.60
N SER A 106 1.50 33.92 30.28
CA SER A 106 1.03 34.03 31.67
C SER A 106 -0.51 33.96 31.72
N GLN A 107 -1.06 33.60 32.88
CA GLN A 107 -2.52 33.48 33.07
C GLN A 107 -3.26 34.77 32.69
N ASP A 108 -2.78 35.94 33.11
CA ASP A 108 -3.39 37.24 32.74
C ASP A 108 -3.41 37.47 31.22
N THR A 109 -2.37 37.01 30.52
CA THR A 109 -2.26 37.13 29.07
C THR A 109 -3.22 36.17 28.38
N ILE A 110 -3.30 34.92 28.85
CA ILE A 110 -4.26 33.92 28.39
C ILE A 110 -5.67 34.47 28.53
N ASN A 111 -5.99 35.08 29.68
CA ASN A 111 -7.34 35.59 29.94
C ASN A 111 -7.75 36.69 28.97
N LYS A 112 -6.85 37.64 28.69
CA LYS A 112 -7.06 38.68 27.68
C LYS A 112 -7.23 38.08 26.28
N LEU A 113 -6.37 37.13 25.93
CA LEU A 113 -6.37 36.51 24.61
C LEU A 113 -7.65 35.69 24.35
N VAL A 114 -8.10 34.90 25.34
CA VAL A 114 -9.36 34.16 25.26
C VAL A 114 -10.52 35.11 25.09
N SER A 115 -10.57 36.22 25.85
CA SER A 115 -11.60 37.24 25.71
C SER A 115 -11.64 37.83 24.28
N GLU A 116 -10.48 38.17 23.71
CA GLU A 116 -10.40 38.68 22.33
C GLU A 116 -10.80 37.63 21.28
N LEU A 117 -10.37 36.38 21.43
CA LEU A 117 -10.77 35.28 20.54
C LEU A 117 -12.27 35.01 20.60
N CYS A 118 -12.90 35.14 21.77
CA CYS A 118 -14.34 34.99 21.94
C CYS A 118 -15.14 36.05 21.15
N HIS A 119 -14.62 37.26 20.97
CA HIS A 119 -15.29 38.26 20.12
C HIS A 119 -15.42 37.81 18.65
N HIS A 120 -14.54 36.90 18.22
CA HIS A 120 -14.51 36.33 16.87
C HIS A 120 -15.20 34.96 16.78
N LEU A 121 -15.77 34.44 17.86
CA LEU A 121 -16.51 33.17 17.86
C LEU A 121 -18.00 33.44 17.65
N GLU A 122 -18.64 32.61 16.83
CA GLU A 122 -20.10 32.63 16.66
C GLU A 122 -20.84 32.22 17.94
N GLU A 123 -22.11 32.62 18.05
CA GLU A 123 -22.94 32.39 19.25
C GLU A 123 -23.03 30.90 19.65
N PHE A 124 -23.11 30.01 18.67
CA PHE A 124 -23.12 28.55 18.85
C PHE A 124 -21.77 27.89 18.50
N GLY A 125 -20.71 28.69 18.46
CA GLY A 125 -19.39 28.24 18.04
C GLY A 125 -18.66 27.40 19.09
N PHE A 126 -17.69 26.62 18.63
CA PHE A 126 -16.86 25.76 19.46
C PHE A 126 -15.42 26.25 19.56
N PHE A 127 -14.91 26.35 20.78
CA PHE A 127 -13.53 26.74 21.06
C PHE A 127 -12.73 25.53 21.59
N PHE A 128 -11.67 25.16 20.88
CA PHE A 128 -10.84 23.99 21.17
C PHE A 128 -9.45 24.38 21.68
N VAL A 129 -9.03 23.77 22.78
CA VAL A 129 -7.69 23.91 23.38
C VAL A 129 -6.91 22.58 23.38
N GLY A 130 -5.63 22.64 23.76
CA GLY A 130 -4.75 21.48 23.93
C GLY A 130 -5.18 20.59 25.11
N LEU A 131 -4.78 19.32 25.09
CA LEU A 131 -5.19 18.33 26.12
C LEU A 131 -4.70 18.69 27.54
N SER A 132 -3.56 19.35 27.63
CA SER A 132 -2.95 19.80 28.88
C SER A 132 -3.30 21.25 29.23
N GLU A 133 -4.12 21.91 28.40
CA GLU A 133 -4.55 23.29 28.61
C GLU A 133 -5.95 23.28 29.22
N SER A 134 -6.16 24.09 30.27
CA SER A 134 -7.46 24.23 30.91
C SER A 134 -7.74 25.71 31.13
N LEU A 135 -8.89 26.16 30.63
CA LEU A 135 -9.41 27.50 30.87
C LEU A 135 -10.32 27.50 32.08
N SER A 136 -10.14 28.48 32.97
CA SER A 136 -10.96 28.65 34.16
C SER A 136 -12.33 29.20 33.78
N SER A 137 -13.39 28.44 34.07
CA SER A 137 -14.77 28.84 33.76
C SER A 137 -15.26 30.08 34.52
N SER A 138 -14.57 30.50 35.60
CA SER A 138 -14.93 31.70 36.37
C SER A 138 -14.40 33.00 35.76
N GLU A 139 -13.44 32.91 34.84
CA GLU A 139 -12.72 34.07 34.27
C GLU A 139 -13.13 34.35 32.82
N HIS A 140 -13.97 33.51 32.20
CA HIS A 140 -14.34 33.59 30.80
C HIS A 140 -15.85 33.44 30.57
N VAL A 141 -16.34 34.07 29.49
CA VAL A 141 -17.74 34.00 29.05
C VAL A 141 -18.09 32.61 28.47
N ILE A 142 -17.08 31.86 28.04
CA ILE A 142 -17.21 30.48 27.55
C ILE A 142 -17.10 29.47 28.70
N LYS A 143 -17.89 28.40 28.62
CA LYS A 143 -17.88 27.29 29.57
C LYS A 143 -17.40 26.01 28.90
N ARG A 144 -16.77 25.13 29.68
CA ARG A 144 -16.36 23.82 29.22
C ARG A 144 -17.59 22.94 28.96
N ILE A 145 -17.68 22.40 27.75
CA ILE A 145 -18.77 21.50 27.32
C ILE A 145 -18.28 20.10 26.96
N GLY A 146 -16.96 19.90 26.85
CA GLY A 146 -16.35 18.60 26.56
C GLY A 146 -14.85 18.57 26.86
N PRO A 147 -14.17 17.44 26.57
CA PRO A 147 -12.73 17.33 26.72
C PRO A 147 -11.99 18.33 25.82
N SER A 148 -11.41 19.38 26.40
CA SER A 148 -10.74 20.48 25.69
C SER A 148 -11.66 21.29 24.75
N ILE A 149 -12.98 21.29 25.01
CA ILE A 149 -13.98 22.00 24.20
C ILE A 149 -14.78 22.96 25.09
N TYR A 150 -14.92 24.20 24.62
CA TYR A 150 -15.63 25.29 25.28
C TYR A 150 -16.63 25.96 24.32
N GLY A 151 -17.68 26.58 24.85
CA GLY A 151 -18.68 27.32 24.08
C GLY A 151 -19.42 28.34 24.95
N PHE A 152 -20.21 29.24 24.36
CA PHE A 152 -20.97 30.24 25.12
C PHE A 152 -22.05 29.59 25.99
N SER A 153 -22.29 30.18 27.16
CA SER A 153 -23.21 29.63 28.17
C SER A 153 -24.70 29.85 27.84
N SER A 154 -25.07 30.51 26.75
CA SER A 154 -26.46 30.70 26.34
C SER A 154 -27.04 29.38 25.84
N ASP A 155 -27.76 28.71 26.73
CA ASP A 155 -28.67 27.59 26.46
C ASP A 155 -28.16 26.50 25.50
N VAL A 156 -27.11 25.79 25.91
CA VAL A 156 -26.96 24.35 25.53
C VAL A 156 -27.98 23.48 26.30
N GLY A 157 -29.15 24.04 26.58
CA GLY A 157 -30.27 23.44 27.31
C GLY A 157 -31.42 23.14 26.36
N ALA A 158 -31.22 22.24 25.38
CA ALA A 158 -32.30 21.57 24.62
C ALA A 158 -31.78 20.56 23.58
N ALA A 159 -30.47 20.43 23.34
CA ALA A 159 -29.95 19.33 22.53
C ALA A 159 -29.82 18.09 23.43
N THR A 160 -30.96 17.39 23.59
CA THR A 160 -31.10 15.98 23.98
C THR A 160 -29.80 15.22 24.05
N GLN A 161 -29.51 14.64 25.23
CA GLN A 161 -28.65 13.47 25.43
C GLN A 161 -27.85 13.11 24.17
N ILE A 162 -26.73 13.80 23.95
CA ILE A 162 -25.74 13.27 23.01
C ILE A 162 -25.33 11.96 23.65
N GLN A 163 -25.93 10.86 23.19
CA GLN A 163 -25.46 9.50 23.43
C GLN A 163 -23.96 9.60 23.36
N ARG A 164 -23.27 9.19 24.44
CA ARG A 164 -21.81 9.10 24.52
C ARG A 164 -21.28 8.88 23.10
N PRO A 165 -20.39 9.73 22.56
CA PRO A 165 -19.90 9.54 21.20
C PRO A 165 -19.56 8.07 21.10
N LEU A 166 -20.27 7.36 20.19
CA LEU A 166 -20.11 5.92 20.01
C LEU A 166 -18.61 5.68 20.10
N PRO A 167 -18.15 4.83 21.05
CA PRO A 167 -16.73 4.64 21.31
C PRO A 167 -16.07 4.54 19.95
N PHE A 168 -15.06 5.39 19.71
CA PHE A 168 -14.36 5.56 18.44
C PHE A 168 -14.46 4.25 17.67
N ARG A 169 -15.40 4.17 16.72
CA ARG A 169 -15.49 2.97 15.90
C ARG A 169 -14.24 3.07 15.07
N SER A 170 -13.23 2.30 15.46
CA SER A 170 -12.09 1.98 14.62
C SER A 170 -12.59 1.85 13.18
N PRO A 171 -11.87 2.38 12.19
CA PRO A 171 -12.29 2.27 10.80
C PRO A 171 -12.80 0.85 10.58
N LYS A 172 -14.03 0.73 10.06
CA LYS A 172 -14.63 -0.58 9.76
C LYS A 172 -13.52 -1.38 9.08
N PRO A 173 -13.04 -2.50 9.66
CA PRO A 173 -11.95 -3.24 9.06
C PRO A 173 -12.34 -3.48 7.59
N ALA A 174 -11.37 -3.33 6.67
CA ALA A 174 -11.61 -3.60 5.26
C ALA A 174 -12.43 -4.89 5.17
N GLU A 175 -13.60 -4.84 4.50
CA GLU A 175 -14.50 -5.99 4.54
C GLU A 175 -13.71 -7.23 4.11
N PRO A 176 -13.80 -8.33 4.87
CA PRO A 176 -12.95 -9.48 4.65
C PRO A 176 -13.15 -10.02 3.24
N ILE A 177 -12.05 -10.35 2.56
CA ILE A 177 -12.06 -10.90 1.20
C ILE A 177 -12.89 -12.18 1.21
N ARG A 178 -13.92 -12.23 0.37
CA ARG A 178 -14.86 -13.35 0.31
C ARG A 178 -14.26 -14.49 -0.51
N VAL A 179 -13.95 -15.60 0.13
CA VAL A 179 -13.32 -16.76 -0.52
C VAL A 179 -14.35 -17.85 -0.76
N PHE A 180 -14.37 -18.40 -1.98
CA PHE A 180 -15.13 -19.60 -2.32
C PHE A 180 -14.18 -20.80 -2.41
N CYS A 181 -14.36 -21.81 -1.55
CA CYS A 181 -13.44 -22.95 -1.49
C CYS A 181 -14.01 -24.20 -2.14
N VAL A 182 -13.31 -24.75 -3.13
CA VAL A 182 -13.75 -25.93 -3.89
C VAL A 182 -12.74 -27.05 -3.70
N ASP A 183 -13.12 -28.11 -3.00
CA ASP A 183 -12.31 -29.32 -2.72
C ASP A 183 -13.25 -30.45 -2.29
N ASP A 184 -13.02 -31.68 -2.74
CA ASP A 184 -13.84 -32.85 -2.43
C ASP A 184 -13.55 -33.43 -1.03
N TYR A 185 -12.42 -33.06 -0.41
CA TYR A 185 -12.08 -33.43 0.96
C TYR A 185 -12.53 -32.37 1.96
N GLY A 186 -13.56 -32.71 2.75
CA GLY A 186 -14.08 -31.84 3.82
C GLY A 186 -13.04 -31.40 4.87
N VAL A 187 -11.97 -32.19 5.07
CA VAL A 187 -10.85 -31.83 5.95
C VAL A 187 -10.09 -30.62 5.39
N ILE A 188 -9.82 -30.57 4.09
CA ILE A 188 -9.12 -29.45 3.45
C ILE A 188 -9.97 -28.19 3.50
N LEU A 189 -11.28 -28.30 3.21
CA LEU A 189 -12.22 -27.19 3.36
C LEU A 189 -12.23 -26.63 4.79
N SER A 190 -12.15 -27.50 5.80
CA SER A 190 -12.08 -27.11 7.22
C SER A 190 -10.76 -26.41 7.57
N LEU A 191 -9.63 -26.89 7.05
CA LEU A 191 -8.32 -26.25 7.23
C LEU A 191 -8.28 -24.87 6.55
N LEU A 192 -8.78 -24.75 5.31
CA LEU A 192 -8.87 -23.48 4.60
C LEU A 192 -9.77 -22.50 5.35
N ALA A 193 -10.93 -22.94 5.87
CA ALA A 193 -11.78 -22.10 6.70
C ALA A 193 -11.09 -21.63 7.99
N ASN A 194 -10.20 -22.45 8.56
CA ASN A 194 -9.41 -22.07 9.74
C ASN A 194 -8.30 -21.06 9.41
N ILE A 195 -7.71 -21.13 8.22
CA ILE A 195 -6.70 -20.17 7.74
C ILE A 195 -7.36 -18.81 7.38
N LEU A 196 -8.53 -18.87 6.75
CA LEU A 196 -9.20 -17.75 6.07
C LEU A 196 -10.31 -17.13 6.92
N LYS A 197 -9.95 -16.71 8.13
CA LYS A 197 -10.87 -16.12 9.08
C LYS A 197 -10.95 -14.58 8.99
N PRO A 198 -12.05 -13.96 9.49
CA PRO A 198 -12.24 -12.51 9.45
C PRO A 198 -11.12 -11.71 10.12
N GLU A 199 -10.55 -12.23 11.22
CA GLU A 199 -9.40 -11.62 11.90
C GLU A 199 -8.16 -11.50 11.00
N ASN A 200 -8.04 -12.36 9.99
CA ASN A 200 -6.96 -12.34 9.00
C ASN A 200 -7.36 -11.58 7.72
N GLY A 201 -8.53 -10.93 7.70
CA GLY A 201 -9.03 -10.19 6.55
C GLY A 201 -9.70 -11.05 5.47
N PHE A 202 -10.12 -12.28 5.79
CA PHE A 202 -10.79 -13.20 4.85
C PHE A 202 -12.11 -13.73 5.41
N LYS A 203 -13.00 -14.20 4.54
CA LYS A 203 -14.22 -14.89 4.94
C LYS A 203 -14.59 -15.94 3.91
N VAL A 204 -14.64 -17.20 4.31
CA VAL A 204 -15.21 -18.26 3.45
C VAL A 204 -16.72 -18.03 3.32
N VAL A 205 -17.20 -17.79 2.10
CA VAL A 205 -18.61 -17.49 1.80
C VAL A 205 -19.38 -18.67 1.22
N GLY A 206 -18.67 -19.71 0.80
CA GLY A 206 -19.25 -20.95 0.32
C GLY A 206 -18.18 -22.03 0.18
N THR A 207 -18.64 -23.27 0.07
CA THR A 207 -17.81 -24.41 -0.31
C THR A 207 -18.47 -25.21 -1.43
N ALA A 208 -17.71 -25.98 -2.20
CA ALA A 208 -18.23 -26.95 -3.16
C ALA A 208 -17.30 -28.16 -3.22
N ILE A 209 -17.83 -29.33 -3.59
CA ILE A 209 -17.09 -30.60 -3.63
C ILE A 209 -16.67 -31.03 -5.04
N ASN A 210 -17.08 -30.29 -6.07
CA ASN A 210 -16.64 -30.49 -7.45
C ASN A 210 -16.85 -29.25 -8.32
N GLY A 211 -16.31 -29.26 -9.55
CA GLY A 211 -16.42 -28.15 -10.50
C GLY A 211 -17.86 -27.84 -10.95
N LYS A 212 -18.75 -28.83 -11.04
CA LYS A 212 -20.14 -28.59 -11.45
C LYS A 212 -20.90 -27.80 -10.39
N GLU A 213 -20.82 -28.23 -9.14
CA GLU A 213 -21.42 -27.54 -8.01
C GLU A 213 -20.84 -26.13 -7.84
N ALA A 214 -19.53 -25.98 -8.08
CA ALA A 214 -18.90 -24.66 -8.08
C ALA A 214 -19.51 -23.71 -9.11
N ALA A 215 -19.70 -24.19 -10.35
CA ALA A 215 -20.32 -23.41 -11.41
C ALA A 215 -21.79 -23.07 -11.10
N GLU A 216 -22.55 -24.01 -10.54
CA GLU A 216 -23.95 -23.80 -10.14
C GLU A 216 -24.08 -22.76 -9.01
N LYS A 217 -23.19 -22.80 -8.01
CA LYS A 217 -23.17 -21.83 -6.92
C LYS A 217 -22.84 -20.42 -7.40
N LEU A 218 -21.88 -20.28 -8.31
CA LEU A 218 -21.60 -18.98 -8.93
C LEU A 218 -22.77 -18.48 -9.78
N LYS A 219 -23.39 -19.35 -10.60
CA LYS A 219 -24.56 -19.01 -11.41
C LYS A 219 -25.78 -18.62 -10.57
N SER A 220 -25.98 -19.26 -9.42
CA SER A 220 -27.08 -18.94 -8.49
C SER A 220 -26.86 -17.66 -7.67
N GLY A 221 -25.73 -16.98 -7.86
CA GLY A 221 -25.48 -15.65 -7.33
C GLY A 221 -24.56 -15.59 -6.11
N LEU A 222 -23.83 -16.66 -5.79
CA LEU A 222 -22.79 -16.63 -4.75
C LEU A 222 -21.80 -15.48 -5.04
N LYS A 223 -21.68 -14.56 -4.08
CA LYS A 223 -20.78 -13.41 -4.20
C LYS A 223 -19.45 -13.71 -3.51
N ALA A 224 -18.48 -14.16 -4.30
CA ALA A 224 -17.09 -14.33 -3.88
C ALA A 224 -16.18 -13.34 -4.60
N ASP A 225 -15.04 -13.03 -3.98
CA ASP A 225 -13.99 -12.15 -4.51
C ASP A 225 -12.82 -12.95 -5.07
N VAL A 226 -12.61 -14.17 -4.59
CA VAL A 226 -11.57 -15.11 -5.04
C VAL A 226 -12.02 -16.55 -4.79
N MET A 227 -11.52 -17.50 -5.58
CA MET A 227 -11.81 -18.92 -5.47
C MET A 227 -10.53 -19.72 -5.20
N THR A 228 -10.57 -20.67 -4.27
CA THR A 228 -9.61 -21.78 -4.23
C THR A 228 -10.21 -22.98 -4.94
N LEU A 229 -9.45 -23.60 -5.85
CA LEU A 229 -9.94 -24.70 -6.68
C LEU A 229 -8.99 -25.89 -6.64
N ASP A 230 -9.43 -27.02 -6.10
CA ASP A 230 -8.67 -28.25 -6.19
C ASP A 230 -8.56 -28.74 -7.63
N ILE A 231 -7.45 -29.39 -7.94
CA ILE A 231 -7.24 -30.01 -9.25
C ILE A 231 -8.06 -31.29 -9.37
N HIS A 232 -8.01 -32.17 -8.36
CA HIS A 232 -8.48 -33.55 -8.46
C HIS A 232 -9.80 -33.73 -7.72
N MET A 233 -10.92 -33.61 -8.43
CA MET A 233 -12.26 -33.75 -7.86
C MET A 233 -13.13 -34.67 -8.72
N PRO A 234 -14.16 -35.33 -8.15
CA PRO A 234 -15.10 -36.13 -8.92
C PRO A 234 -15.96 -35.27 -9.84
N GLU A 235 -16.57 -35.91 -10.84
CA GLU A 235 -17.50 -35.34 -11.84
C GLU A 235 -16.97 -34.25 -12.79
N MET A 236 -16.30 -33.24 -12.27
CA MET A 236 -15.64 -32.18 -13.01
C MET A 236 -14.43 -31.72 -12.20
N ASN A 237 -13.25 -31.98 -12.74
CA ASN A 237 -11.99 -31.65 -12.09
C ASN A 237 -11.65 -30.15 -12.29
N GLY A 238 -10.63 -29.65 -11.59
CA GLY A 238 -10.27 -28.23 -11.63
C GLY A 238 -9.81 -27.74 -13.02
N ILE A 239 -9.17 -28.60 -13.81
CA ILE A 239 -8.71 -28.26 -15.16
C ILE A 239 -9.88 -28.16 -16.13
N GLU A 240 -10.79 -29.13 -16.10
CA GLU A 240 -12.03 -29.11 -16.87
C GLU A 240 -12.88 -27.90 -16.52
N TYR A 241 -12.95 -27.55 -15.23
CA TYR A 241 -13.63 -26.34 -14.76
C TYR A 241 -13.03 -25.08 -15.39
N LEU A 242 -11.69 -24.92 -15.32
CA LEU A 242 -11.02 -23.76 -15.90
C LEU A 242 -11.25 -23.68 -17.42
N GLN A 243 -11.14 -24.79 -18.14
CA GLN A 243 -11.41 -24.84 -19.58
C GLN A 243 -12.83 -24.42 -19.95
N ALA A 244 -13.82 -24.82 -19.16
CA ALA A 244 -15.23 -24.56 -19.44
C ALA A 244 -15.71 -23.17 -19.00
N TYR A 245 -15.16 -22.63 -17.90
CA TYR A 245 -15.73 -21.46 -17.23
C TYR A 245 -14.78 -20.27 -17.09
N MET A 246 -13.46 -20.45 -17.24
CA MET A 246 -12.51 -19.35 -17.07
C MET A 246 -12.60 -18.37 -18.24
N ASN A 247 -12.81 -17.08 -17.92
CA ASN A 247 -12.85 -15.98 -18.87
C ASN A 247 -12.50 -14.66 -18.16
N SER A 248 -12.49 -13.54 -18.89
CA SER A 248 -12.13 -12.22 -18.35
C SER A 248 -13.04 -11.69 -17.23
N SER A 249 -14.28 -12.19 -17.12
CA SER A 249 -15.24 -11.81 -16.09
C SER A 249 -15.32 -12.79 -14.92
N HIS A 250 -14.58 -13.90 -14.98
CA HIS A 250 -14.54 -14.87 -13.89
C HIS A 250 -13.75 -14.32 -12.70
N ILE A 251 -14.16 -14.67 -11.48
CA ILE A 251 -13.40 -14.32 -10.27
C ILE A 251 -11.99 -14.97 -10.32
N PRO A 252 -10.97 -14.36 -9.71
CA PRO A 252 -9.62 -14.93 -9.72
C PRO A 252 -9.62 -16.30 -9.04
N VAL A 253 -8.95 -17.28 -9.66
CA VAL A 253 -8.84 -18.66 -9.17
C VAL A 253 -7.41 -18.94 -8.76
N VAL A 254 -7.22 -19.45 -7.55
CA VAL A 254 -5.94 -20.00 -7.05
C VAL A 254 -6.11 -21.51 -6.92
N MET A 255 -5.27 -22.27 -7.60
CA MET A 255 -5.34 -23.73 -7.57
C MET A 255 -4.85 -24.28 -6.24
N VAL A 256 -5.43 -25.38 -5.77
CA VAL A 256 -4.93 -26.11 -4.60
C VAL A 256 -4.44 -27.47 -5.08
N THR A 257 -3.19 -27.82 -4.79
CA THR A 257 -2.54 -29.02 -5.35
C THR A 257 -1.92 -29.88 -4.27
N SER A 258 -1.97 -31.20 -4.43
CA SER A 258 -1.13 -32.12 -3.67
C SER A 258 0.29 -32.13 -4.25
N VAL A 259 1.33 -32.22 -3.41
CA VAL A 259 2.72 -32.27 -3.92
C VAL A 259 3.01 -33.65 -4.48
N SER A 260 2.99 -33.73 -5.81
CA SER A 260 3.72 -34.74 -6.57
C SER A 260 4.37 -34.06 -7.77
N ARG A 261 5.48 -34.60 -8.26
CA ARG A 261 6.15 -34.07 -9.48
C ARG A 261 5.25 -34.18 -10.70
N ASP A 262 4.39 -35.21 -10.74
CA ASP A 262 3.38 -35.41 -11.79
C ASP A 262 2.30 -34.31 -11.82
N ASN A 263 2.12 -33.57 -10.70
CA ASN A 263 1.16 -32.47 -10.62
C ASN A 263 1.72 -31.13 -11.14
N MET A 264 3.02 -31.00 -11.44
CA MET A 264 3.59 -29.72 -11.91
C MET A 264 3.11 -29.34 -13.32
N ASP A 265 3.05 -30.30 -14.25
CA ASP A 265 2.50 -30.06 -15.59
C ASP A 265 1.02 -29.65 -15.53
N ILE A 266 0.28 -30.23 -14.59
CA ILE A 266 -1.14 -29.94 -14.38
C ILE A 266 -1.32 -28.55 -13.77
N ALA A 267 -0.53 -28.20 -12.75
CA ALA A 267 -0.53 -26.86 -12.16
C ALA A 267 -0.18 -25.79 -13.21
N TYR A 268 0.81 -26.07 -14.07
CA TYR A 268 1.18 -25.18 -15.17
C TYR A 268 0.05 -25.03 -16.19
N LYS A 269 -0.59 -26.14 -16.59
CA LYS A 269 -1.75 -26.09 -17.48
C LYS A 269 -2.89 -25.27 -16.89
N ALA A 270 -3.13 -25.36 -15.58
CA ALA A 270 -4.13 -24.52 -14.90
C ALA A 270 -3.81 -23.03 -15.03
N LEU A 271 -2.53 -22.67 -14.90
CA LEU A 271 -2.05 -21.30 -15.06
C LEU A 271 -2.20 -20.79 -16.50
N GLU A 272 -1.96 -21.63 -17.51
CA GLU A 272 -2.22 -21.28 -18.92
C GLU A 272 -3.71 -21.06 -19.20
N LEU A 273 -4.57 -21.80 -18.51
CA LEU A 273 -6.02 -21.67 -18.59
C LEU A 273 -6.58 -20.46 -17.81
N GLY A 274 -5.72 -19.68 -17.15
CA GLY A 274 -6.10 -18.40 -16.52
C GLY A 274 -6.16 -18.43 -14.99
N ALA A 275 -5.78 -19.54 -14.33
CA ALA A 275 -5.53 -19.51 -12.89
C ALA A 275 -4.44 -18.48 -12.56
N LYS A 276 -4.60 -17.81 -11.41
CA LYS A 276 -3.68 -16.76 -10.97
C LYS A 276 -2.44 -17.29 -10.29
N ASP A 277 -2.60 -18.39 -9.56
CA ASP A 277 -1.50 -19.06 -8.88
C ASP A 277 -1.93 -20.47 -8.49
N TYR A 278 -1.03 -21.22 -7.86
CA TYR A 278 -1.31 -22.45 -7.14
C TYR A 278 -0.71 -22.41 -5.73
N ILE A 279 -1.39 -23.08 -4.81
CA ILE A 279 -0.96 -23.32 -3.43
C ILE A 279 -0.91 -24.80 -3.16
N GLU A 280 -0.02 -25.19 -2.27
CA GLU A 280 -0.03 -26.56 -1.79
C GLU A 280 -1.17 -26.79 -0.78
N LYS A 281 -1.83 -27.95 -0.86
CA LYS A 281 -2.85 -28.35 0.12
C LYS A 281 -2.29 -28.24 1.56
N PRO A 282 -2.95 -27.52 2.47
CA PRO A 282 -2.48 -27.41 3.84
C PRO A 282 -2.65 -28.74 4.59
N SER A 283 -1.74 -29.01 5.53
CA SER A 283 -1.84 -30.14 6.47
C SER A 283 -1.69 -29.63 7.91
N LEU A 284 -2.04 -30.45 8.90
CA LEU A 284 -1.88 -30.08 10.31
C LEU A 284 -0.42 -29.79 10.68
N ASN A 285 0.55 -30.45 10.03
CA ASN A 285 1.96 -30.36 10.37
C ASN A 285 2.64 -29.08 9.87
N ASN A 286 2.07 -28.41 8.86
CA ASN A 286 2.64 -27.22 8.22
C ASN A 286 1.64 -26.05 8.13
N LEU A 287 0.60 -26.10 8.96
CA LEU A 287 -0.53 -25.18 8.84
C LEU A 287 -0.11 -23.72 9.00
N ASN A 288 0.74 -23.41 9.97
CA ASN A 288 1.16 -22.04 10.24
C ASN A 288 2.00 -21.44 9.09
N GLU A 289 2.99 -22.20 8.61
CA GLU A 289 3.87 -21.78 7.51
C GLU A 289 3.07 -21.56 6.21
N ARG A 290 2.15 -22.47 5.88
CA ARG A 290 1.32 -22.36 4.69
C ARG A 290 0.21 -21.33 4.81
N ALA A 291 -0.26 -21.06 6.02
CA ALA A 291 -1.35 -20.11 6.23
C ALA A 291 -0.98 -18.72 5.70
N ASP A 292 0.26 -18.28 5.91
CA ASP A 292 0.76 -17.00 5.39
C ASP A 292 0.85 -17.00 3.86
N GLU A 293 1.45 -18.04 3.26
CA GLU A 293 1.55 -18.19 1.80
C GLU A 293 0.15 -18.17 1.14
N ILE A 294 -0.78 -18.95 1.68
CA ILE A 294 -2.15 -19.06 1.18
C ILE A 294 -2.86 -17.70 1.24
N ARG A 295 -2.76 -16.99 2.37
CA ARG A 295 -3.34 -15.64 2.51
C ARG A 295 -2.71 -14.66 1.53
N PHE A 296 -1.39 -14.67 1.39
CA PHE A 296 -0.68 -13.79 0.47
C PHE A 296 -1.15 -14.01 -0.97
N LYS A 297 -1.15 -15.25 -1.46
CA LYS A 297 -1.54 -15.58 -2.83
C LYS A 297 -3.00 -15.24 -3.12
N LEU A 298 -3.91 -15.47 -2.18
CA LEU A 298 -5.31 -15.07 -2.32
C LEU A 298 -5.50 -13.55 -2.33
N LYS A 299 -4.79 -12.84 -1.44
CA LYS A 299 -4.84 -11.37 -1.39
C LYS A 299 -4.28 -10.75 -2.67
N TYR A 300 -3.18 -11.30 -3.17
CA TYR A 300 -2.55 -10.85 -4.41
C TYR A 300 -3.43 -11.13 -5.62
N ALA A 301 -3.98 -12.35 -5.75
CA ALA A 301 -4.91 -12.71 -6.82
C ALA A 301 -6.15 -11.80 -6.85
N TYR A 302 -6.68 -11.44 -5.67
CA TYR A 302 -7.76 -10.45 -5.55
C TYR A 302 -7.30 -9.03 -5.94
N GLY A 303 -6.14 -8.58 -5.45
CA GLY A 303 -5.56 -7.26 -5.74
C GLY A 303 -5.36 -7.03 -7.24
N LEU A 304 -4.85 -8.03 -7.96
CA LEU A 304 -4.63 -7.98 -9.41
C LEU A 304 -5.91 -7.68 -10.22
N THR A 305 -7.09 -8.08 -9.74
CA THR A 305 -8.36 -7.80 -10.44
C THR A 305 -8.89 -6.40 -10.19
N LYS A 306 -8.45 -5.75 -9.12
CA LYS A 306 -8.80 -4.36 -8.79
C LYS A 306 -7.78 -3.35 -9.30
N ALA A 307 -6.52 -3.78 -9.43
CA ALA A 307 -5.45 -2.97 -9.98
C ALA A 307 -5.76 -2.67 -11.44
N ASN A 308 -6.02 -1.40 -11.75
CA ASN A 308 -6.20 -0.97 -13.12
C ASN A 308 -4.82 -0.64 -13.67
N PHE A 309 -4.00 -1.68 -13.85
CA PHE A 309 -2.56 -1.54 -14.14
C PHE A 309 -2.28 -0.50 -15.22
N ALA A 310 -3.04 -0.49 -16.33
CA ALA A 310 -2.84 0.49 -17.38
C ALA A 310 -3.10 1.95 -16.93
N ALA A 311 -4.03 2.19 -16.02
CA ALA A 311 -4.29 3.50 -15.42
C ALA A 311 -3.23 3.85 -14.35
N ASP A 312 -2.82 2.89 -13.53
CA ASP A 312 -1.79 3.07 -12.51
C ASP A 312 -0.41 3.35 -13.14
N LEU A 313 -0.06 2.65 -14.22
CA LEU A 313 1.12 2.96 -15.05
C LEU A 313 1.03 4.32 -15.75
N ARG A 314 -0.16 4.74 -16.20
CA ARG A 314 -0.32 6.06 -16.85
C ARG A 314 -0.12 7.18 -15.85
N LEU A 315 -0.69 7.03 -14.65
CA LEU A 315 -0.43 7.91 -13.52
C LEU A 315 1.07 7.95 -13.23
N ASP A 316 1.73 6.80 -13.08
CA ASP A 316 3.18 6.74 -12.81
C ASP A 316 4.02 7.42 -13.93
N LYS A 317 3.65 7.24 -15.21
CA LYS A 317 4.32 7.87 -16.36
C LYS A 317 4.14 9.39 -16.43
N GLU A 318 3.01 9.93 -15.96
CA GLU A 318 2.78 11.39 -15.88
C GLU A 318 3.72 12.08 -14.86
N PHE A 319 4.35 11.32 -13.96
CA PHE A 319 5.26 11.81 -12.93
C PHE A 319 6.73 11.36 -13.12
N GLU A 320 7.07 10.70 -14.24
CA GLU A 320 8.44 10.27 -14.55
C GLU A 320 9.35 11.48 -14.83
N SER A 321 10.27 11.77 -13.91
CA SER A 321 11.45 12.59 -14.21
C SER A 321 12.47 11.78 -15.02
N HIS A 322 13.07 12.43 -16.02
CA HIS A 322 14.11 11.80 -16.85
C HIS A 322 15.43 11.84 -16.10
N PHE A 323 15.88 10.69 -15.60
CA PHE A 323 17.22 10.55 -15.05
C PHE A 323 18.19 10.00 -16.10
N THR A 324 19.49 10.19 -15.89
CA THR A 324 20.53 9.51 -16.67
C THR A 324 21.35 8.65 -15.72
N VAL A 325 21.29 7.33 -15.91
CA VAL A 325 22.13 6.40 -15.17
C VAL A 325 23.52 6.36 -15.82
N LYS A 326 24.55 6.65 -15.02
CA LYS A 326 25.96 6.52 -15.39
C LYS A 326 26.54 5.21 -14.83
N ASN A 327 27.64 4.74 -15.40
CA ASN A 327 28.35 3.53 -14.99
C ASN A 327 27.40 2.32 -14.88
N ILE A 328 26.61 2.07 -15.93
CA ILE A 328 25.60 1.00 -15.92
C ILE A 328 26.23 -0.40 -15.82
N GLU A 329 27.50 -0.51 -16.18
CA GLU A 329 28.36 -1.69 -16.05
C GLU A 329 28.71 -2.03 -14.60
N GLU A 330 28.64 -1.07 -13.67
CA GLU A 330 28.87 -1.28 -12.24
C GLU A 330 27.56 -1.52 -11.46
N LYS A 331 26.42 -1.60 -12.18
CA LYS A 331 25.07 -1.61 -11.61
C LYS A 331 24.31 -2.88 -11.96
N LEU A 332 23.58 -3.40 -10.98
CA LEU A 332 22.80 -4.62 -11.12
C LEU A 332 21.37 -4.45 -10.62
N ARG A 333 20.41 -4.84 -11.45
CA ARG A 333 19.00 -4.94 -11.05
C ARG A 333 18.64 -6.41 -10.85
N VAL A 334 18.01 -6.72 -9.73
CA VAL A 334 17.53 -8.08 -9.41
C VAL A 334 16.03 -8.01 -9.21
N LEU A 335 15.26 -8.77 -9.98
CA LEU A 335 13.81 -8.87 -9.85
C LEU A 335 13.46 -10.29 -9.43
N TYR A 336 12.94 -10.44 -8.22
CA TYR A 336 12.48 -11.71 -7.68
C TYR A 336 10.98 -11.87 -7.81
N PHE A 337 10.53 -13.01 -8.35
CA PHE A 337 9.13 -13.25 -8.67
C PHE A 337 8.79 -14.75 -8.68
N ASP A 338 7.50 -15.05 -8.55
CA ASP A 338 6.92 -16.37 -8.82
C ASP A 338 6.01 -16.27 -10.06
N TYR A 339 5.30 -17.35 -10.40
CA TYR A 339 4.47 -17.36 -11.60
C TYR A 339 3.31 -16.35 -11.52
N ALA A 340 2.69 -16.15 -10.36
CA ALA A 340 1.58 -15.21 -10.20
C ALA A 340 1.96 -13.78 -10.55
N HIS A 341 3.24 -13.46 -10.41
CA HIS A 341 3.78 -12.15 -10.69
C HIS A 341 4.27 -11.96 -12.14
N ILE A 342 4.11 -12.94 -13.04
CA ILE A 342 4.57 -12.83 -14.44
C ILE A 342 4.02 -11.58 -15.14
N ASP A 343 2.72 -11.27 -14.99
CA ASP A 343 2.16 -10.08 -15.64
C ASP A 343 2.72 -8.77 -15.03
N SER A 344 3.04 -8.78 -13.74
CA SER A 344 3.76 -7.69 -13.06
C SER A 344 5.20 -7.55 -13.57
N VAL A 345 5.90 -8.65 -13.81
CA VAL A 345 7.25 -8.66 -14.43
C VAL A 345 7.20 -8.11 -15.85
N LEU A 346 6.25 -8.58 -16.67
CA LEU A 346 6.06 -8.10 -18.03
C LEU A 346 5.78 -6.61 -18.07
N SER A 347 4.90 -6.14 -17.18
CA SER A 347 4.59 -4.74 -16.98
C SER A 347 5.83 -3.93 -16.61
N ALA A 348 6.58 -4.35 -15.59
CA ALA A 348 7.80 -3.66 -15.16
C ALA A 348 8.87 -3.63 -16.27
N LEU A 349 9.09 -4.75 -16.96
CA LEU A 349 10.08 -4.85 -18.02
C LEU A 349 9.65 -4.16 -19.32
N SER A 350 8.36 -3.98 -19.57
CA SER A 350 7.88 -3.20 -20.73
C SER A 350 8.29 -1.72 -20.64
N GLN A 351 8.65 -1.23 -19.46
CA GLN A 351 9.10 0.13 -19.20
C GLN A 351 10.61 0.33 -19.44
N THR A 352 11.35 -0.75 -19.70
CA THR A 352 12.81 -0.72 -19.87
C THR A 352 13.22 0.14 -21.07
N LYS A 353 14.18 1.04 -20.86
CA LYS A 353 14.76 1.91 -21.89
C LYS A 353 16.08 1.31 -22.42
N THR A 354 16.77 2.00 -23.32
CA THR A 354 18.17 1.71 -23.67
C THR A 354 19.10 2.32 -22.62
N ASN A 355 20.30 1.76 -22.43
CA ASN A 355 21.29 2.20 -21.43
C ASN A 355 20.83 1.87 -19.98
N GLU A 356 20.46 0.60 -19.78
CA GLU A 356 20.02 0.02 -18.51
C GLU A 356 21.08 -0.92 -17.91
N PRO A 357 21.15 -1.04 -16.57
CA PRO A 357 21.98 -2.05 -15.93
C PRO A 357 21.53 -3.46 -16.29
N ALA A 358 22.45 -4.42 -16.15
CA ALA A 358 22.13 -5.83 -16.26
C ALA A 358 20.96 -6.16 -15.31
N THR A 359 19.95 -6.88 -15.81
CA THR A 359 18.78 -7.25 -15.01
C THR A 359 18.67 -8.76 -14.89
N ILE A 360 18.76 -9.27 -13.67
CA ILE A 360 18.58 -10.69 -13.34
C ILE A 360 17.15 -10.90 -12.82
N LEU A 361 16.40 -11.73 -13.51
CA LEU A 361 15.09 -12.23 -13.12
C LEU A 361 15.31 -13.52 -12.34
N VAL A 362 14.94 -13.52 -11.07
CA VAL A 362 15.08 -14.65 -10.15
C VAL A 362 13.70 -15.26 -9.91
N TYR A 363 13.50 -16.45 -10.44
CA TYR A 363 12.27 -17.20 -10.28
C TYR A 363 12.29 -18.03 -8.99
N ASP A 364 11.25 -17.93 -8.17
CA ASP A 364 11.14 -18.59 -6.86
C ASP A 364 10.78 -20.10 -6.92
N ARG A 365 11.13 -20.80 -8.00
CA ARG A 365 10.94 -22.25 -8.09
C ARG A 365 12.08 -22.89 -8.90
N GLU A 366 12.13 -24.22 -8.83
CA GLU A 366 13.12 -25.07 -9.52
C GLU A 366 13.07 -24.96 -11.06
N ASP A 367 14.13 -25.49 -11.68
CA ASP A 367 14.51 -25.27 -13.08
C ASP A 367 13.50 -25.82 -14.13
N GLN A 368 12.59 -26.72 -13.73
CA GLN A 368 11.71 -27.45 -14.64
C GLN A 368 10.83 -26.55 -15.53
N LEU A 369 10.49 -25.35 -15.06
CA LEU A 369 9.62 -24.39 -15.77
C LEU A 369 10.39 -23.18 -16.33
N LEU A 370 11.70 -23.10 -16.12
CA LEU A 370 12.48 -21.91 -16.40
C LEU A 370 12.48 -21.58 -17.91
N THR A 371 12.56 -22.61 -18.76
CA THR A 371 12.51 -22.46 -20.22
C THR A 371 11.14 -21.96 -20.71
N ASN A 372 10.03 -22.43 -20.11
CA ASN A 372 8.69 -22.00 -20.50
C ASN A 372 8.45 -20.54 -20.10
N ILE A 373 8.88 -20.17 -18.90
CA ILE A 373 8.83 -18.78 -18.41
C ILE A 373 9.68 -17.88 -19.31
N GLN A 374 10.90 -18.31 -19.66
CA GLN A 374 11.75 -17.61 -20.62
C GLN A 374 11.01 -17.36 -21.94
N GLN A 375 10.49 -18.41 -22.58
CA GLN A 375 9.77 -18.31 -23.85
C GLN A 375 8.58 -17.34 -23.75
N LYS A 376 7.76 -17.46 -22.71
CA LYS A 376 6.60 -16.60 -22.48
C LYS A 376 7.00 -15.13 -22.32
N LEU A 377 8.04 -14.86 -21.53
CA LEU A 377 8.55 -13.50 -21.33
C LEU A 377 9.15 -12.93 -22.63
N GLN A 378 9.94 -13.72 -23.37
CA GLN A 378 10.54 -13.28 -24.64
C GLN A 378 9.48 -12.93 -25.68
N ILE A 379 8.46 -13.78 -25.85
CA ILE A 379 7.37 -13.54 -26.81
C ILE A 379 6.61 -12.27 -26.45
N LYS A 380 6.24 -12.09 -25.18
CA LYS A 380 5.43 -10.93 -24.76
C LYS A 380 6.22 -9.62 -24.68
N LEU A 381 7.51 -9.65 -24.37
CA LEU A 381 8.36 -8.45 -24.29
C LEU A 381 9.00 -8.07 -25.61
N ASN A 382 9.07 -9.01 -26.57
CA ASN A 382 9.88 -8.87 -27.77
C ASN A 382 11.35 -8.53 -27.44
N LYS A 383 11.92 -9.21 -26.43
CA LYS A 383 13.31 -9.07 -25.96
C LYS A 383 13.96 -10.42 -25.74
N SER A 384 15.27 -10.53 -25.99
CA SER A 384 16.05 -11.72 -25.65
C SER A 384 16.25 -11.82 -24.15
N ILE A 385 16.05 -13.02 -23.60
CA ILE A 385 16.29 -13.32 -22.19
C ILE A 385 17.19 -14.55 -22.14
N SER A 386 18.37 -14.43 -21.56
CA SER A 386 19.33 -15.54 -21.47
C SER A 386 19.16 -16.29 -20.16
N LEU A 387 19.19 -17.63 -20.19
CA LEU A 387 19.32 -18.40 -18.96
C LEU A 387 20.74 -18.21 -18.40
N VAL A 388 20.86 -17.98 -17.09
CA VAL A 388 22.18 -17.82 -16.45
C VAL A 388 22.97 -19.11 -16.60
N SER A 389 24.18 -19.06 -17.17
CA SER A 389 25.13 -20.19 -17.24
C SER A 389 26.10 -20.22 -16.05
N GLU A 390 26.95 -21.24 -15.97
CA GLU A 390 28.12 -21.19 -15.09
C GLU A 390 29.07 -20.07 -15.52
N ASN A 391 29.66 -19.34 -14.56
CA ASN A 391 30.55 -18.19 -14.78
C ASN A 391 29.93 -17.12 -15.69
N GLN A 392 28.63 -16.87 -15.56
CA GLN A 392 27.90 -15.92 -16.38
C GLN A 392 28.49 -14.52 -16.25
N LEU A 393 28.85 -13.91 -17.39
CA LEU A 393 29.14 -12.48 -17.46
C LEU A 393 27.84 -11.71 -17.72
N PHE A 394 27.61 -10.68 -16.91
CA PHE A 394 26.41 -9.87 -16.96
C PHE A 394 26.71 -8.55 -17.69
N SER A 395 26.09 -8.33 -18.84
CA SER A 395 26.26 -7.10 -19.63
C SER A 395 25.09 -6.13 -19.45
N PRO A 396 25.33 -4.81 -19.57
CA PRO A 396 24.25 -3.83 -19.66
C PRO A 396 23.24 -4.16 -20.76
N ASP A 397 22.05 -3.58 -20.65
CA ASP A 397 20.92 -3.78 -21.58
C ASP A 397 20.50 -5.25 -21.81
N SER A 398 20.93 -6.15 -20.90
CA SER A 398 20.73 -7.59 -21.03
C SER A 398 19.84 -8.11 -19.90
N LEU A 399 18.94 -9.05 -20.27
CA LEU A 399 18.03 -9.71 -19.35
C LEU A 399 18.48 -11.15 -19.14
N TYR A 400 18.58 -11.56 -17.87
CA TYR A 400 18.95 -12.92 -17.49
C TYR A 400 17.85 -13.54 -16.64
N LEU A 401 17.64 -14.85 -16.78
CA LEU A 401 16.68 -15.61 -15.98
C LEU A 401 17.38 -16.76 -15.26
N THR A 402 17.10 -16.92 -13.98
CA THR A 402 17.66 -17.97 -13.12
C THR A 402 16.65 -18.40 -12.05
N THR A 403 16.86 -19.55 -11.43
CA THR A 403 16.14 -19.96 -10.22
C THR A 403 16.75 -19.32 -8.98
N LYS A 404 15.99 -19.34 -7.87
CA LYS A 404 16.46 -18.94 -6.54
C LYS A 404 17.73 -19.67 -6.11
N GLU A 405 17.78 -21.00 -6.26
CA GLU A 405 18.89 -21.84 -5.80
C GLU A 405 20.18 -21.49 -6.54
N LYS A 406 20.08 -21.32 -7.86
CA LYS A 406 21.22 -20.93 -8.69
C LYS A 406 21.63 -19.49 -8.41
N PHE A 407 20.69 -18.59 -8.11
CA PHE A 407 21.01 -17.21 -7.76
C PHE A 407 21.85 -17.11 -6.47
N ILE A 408 21.50 -17.88 -5.43
CA ILE A 408 22.23 -17.89 -4.14
C ILE A 408 23.71 -18.27 -4.32
N THR A 409 24.03 -19.10 -5.32
CA THR A 409 25.41 -19.54 -5.57
C THR A 409 26.23 -18.56 -6.43
N LEU A 410 25.61 -17.54 -7.05
CA LEU A 410 26.27 -16.56 -7.95
C LEU A 410 27.09 -15.48 -7.22
N ASN A 411 27.22 -15.56 -5.90
CA ASN A 411 27.82 -14.50 -5.08
C ASN A 411 29.22 -14.04 -5.57
N ARG A 412 30.03 -14.93 -6.17
CA ARG A 412 31.34 -14.54 -6.74
C ARG A 412 31.21 -13.70 -8.01
N ASP A 413 30.24 -14.02 -8.85
CA ASP A 413 30.04 -13.37 -10.14
C ASP A 413 29.45 -11.98 -9.96
N LEU A 414 28.79 -11.69 -8.83
CA LEU A 414 28.19 -10.38 -8.57
C LEU A 414 29.16 -9.35 -7.95
N LYS A 415 30.40 -9.75 -7.60
CA LYS A 415 31.34 -8.91 -6.82
C LYS A 415 31.79 -7.60 -7.47
N HIS A 416 31.63 -7.49 -8.79
CA HIS A 416 32.04 -6.32 -9.55
C HIS A 416 30.97 -5.22 -9.58
N PHE A 417 29.75 -5.51 -9.10
CA PHE A 417 28.67 -4.54 -9.01
C PHE A 417 28.74 -3.76 -7.70
N SER A 418 28.97 -2.45 -7.79
CA SER A 418 29.02 -1.54 -6.62
C SER A 418 27.63 -1.13 -6.13
N GLU A 419 26.63 -1.08 -7.04
CA GLU A 419 25.25 -0.73 -6.71
C GLU A 419 24.25 -1.81 -7.15
N VAL A 420 23.39 -2.27 -6.23
CA VAL A 420 22.41 -3.32 -6.51
C VAL A 420 21.00 -2.90 -6.04
N SER A 421 20.01 -3.05 -6.92
CA SER A 421 18.60 -2.78 -6.63
C SER A 421 17.80 -4.08 -6.72
N TYR A 422 17.29 -4.53 -5.59
CA TYR A 422 16.42 -5.70 -5.46
C TYR A 422 14.95 -5.27 -5.51
N MET A 423 14.18 -5.94 -6.35
CA MET A 423 12.74 -5.74 -6.55
C MET A 423 12.02 -7.05 -6.25
N ILE A 424 11.33 -7.11 -5.11
CA ILE A 424 10.75 -8.34 -4.58
C ILE A 424 9.24 -8.32 -4.78
N LEU A 425 8.75 -9.23 -5.61
CA LEU A 425 7.33 -9.39 -5.93
C LEU A 425 6.68 -10.53 -5.15
N ALA A 426 7.35 -11.68 -5.10
CA ALA A 426 6.82 -12.87 -4.48
C ALA A 426 7.18 -12.97 -3.00
N HIS A 427 6.38 -13.75 -2.27
CA HIS A 427 6.71 -14.14 -0.90
C HIS A 427 8.02 -14.91 -0.90
N MET A 428 8.90 -14.54 0.02
CA MET A 428 10.22 -15.15 0.20
C MET A 428 10.16 -16.01 1.47
N ASP A 429 10.16 -17.34 1.33
CA ASP A 429 10.19 -18.25 2.48
C ASP A 429 11.39 -17.94 3.39
N GLN A 430 11.16 -17.64 4.69
CA GLN A 430 12.17 -17.31 5.72
C GLN A 430 13.60 -17.08 5.18
N ILE A 431 13.77 -16.05 4.35
CA ILE A 431 15.04 -15.85 3.66
C ILE A 431 16.08 -15.30 4.64
N LYS A 432 17.22 -15.98 4.68
CA LYS A 432 18.44 -15.53 5.36
C LYS A 432 19.17 -14.54 4.45
N TRP A 433 20.05 -13.71 5.04
CA TRP A 433 20.96 -12.79 4.35
C TRP A 433 21.71 -13.36 3.13
N GLN A 434 21.83 -14.69 3.02
CA GLN A 434 22.47 -15.39 1.90
C GLN A 434 21.85 -15.12 0.52
N PHE A 435 20.59 -14.72 0.44
CA PHE A 435 19.99 -14.33 -0.84
C PHE A 435 20.53 -13.00 -1.37
N PHE A 436 20.82 -12.05 -0.48
CA PHE A 436 21.24 -10.72 -0.87
C PHE A 436 22.77 -10.70 -1.03
N TYR A 437 23.23 -10.41 -2.25
CA TYR A 437 24.60 -9.96 -2.44
C TYR A 437 24.77 -8.59 -1.79
N HIS A 438 25.77 -8.51 -0.90
CA HIS A 438 26.16 -7.30 -0.20
C HIS A 438 27.12 -6.47 -1.06
N SER A 439 26.56 -5.49 -1.77
CA SER A 439 27.31 -4.44 -2.46
C SER A 439 27.57 -3.24 -1.54
N GLU A 440 28.41 -2.30 -1.99
CA GLU A 440 28.67 -1.04 -1.27
C GLU A 440 27.39 -0.23 -1.06
N ARG A 441 26.51 -0.26 -2.08
CA ARG A 441 25.21 0.38 -2.04
C ARG A 441 24.12 -0.57 -2.49
N MET A 442 23.13 -0.78 -1.62
CA MET A 442 22.01 -1.69 -1.88
C MET A 442 20.67 -0.98 -1.65
N GLN A 443 19.68 -1.31 -2.47
CA GLN A 443 18.28 -0.94 -2.29
C GLN A 443 17.41 -2.20 -2.35
N ILE A 444 16.44 -2.31 -1.44
CA ILE A 444 15.41 -3.34 -1.49
C ILE A 444 14.06 -2.65 -1.66
N ILE A 445 13.33 -3.03 -2.70
CA ILE A 445 11.99 -2.56 -3.04
C ILE A 445 11.04 -3.76 -2.88
N LEU A 446 10.03 -3.61 -2.02
CA LEU A 446 8.99 -4.61 -1.80
C LEU A 446 7.66 -4.14 -2.36
N ASP A 447 6.89 -5.09 -2.86
CA ASP A 447 5.54 -4.85 -3.32
C ASP A 447 4.64 -4.57 -2.11
N GLU A 448 3.66 -3.68 -2.29
CA GLU A 448 2.77 -3.26 -1.19
C GLU A 448 1.87 -4.37 -0.64
N TYR A 449 1.69 -5.47 -1.38
CA TYR A 449 0.94 -6.64 -0.94
C TYR A 449 1.75 -7.60 -0.07
N LEU A 450 3.09 -7.46 -0.03
CA LEU A 450 3.96 -8.28 0.80
C LEU A 450 3.89 -7.88 2.28
N ASP A 451 3.89 -8.89 3.17
CA ASP A 451 3.98 -8.67 4.60
C ASP A 451 5.43 -8.32 5.00
N ARG A 452 5.59 -7.17 5.66
CA ARG A 452 6.89 -6.65 6.09
C ARG A 452 7.48 -7.45 7.26
N SER A 453 6.65 -8.12 8.05
CA SER A 453 7.08 -8.86 9.24
C SER A 453 7.87 -10.13 8.90
N VAL A 454 7.75 -10.62 7.66
CA VAL A 454 8.46 -11.80 7.16
C VAL A 454 9.94 -11.49 6.88
N PHE A 455 10.27 -10.23 6.59
CA PHE A 455 11.64 -9.80 6.36
C PHE A 455 12.28 -9.43 7.70
N ALA A 456 13.09 -10.33 8.26
CA ALA A 456 13.94 -10.07 9.44
C ALA A 456 15.13 -9.13 9.12
N ILE A 457 14.87 -8.06 8.37
CA ILE A 457 15.83 -7.09 7.87
C ILE A 457 15.66 -5.80 8.66
N ASP A 458 16.75 -5.06 8.90
CA ASP A 458 16.68 -3.68 9.36
C ASP A 458 15.85 -2.84 8.38
N LEU A 459 14.62 -2.51 8.79
CA LEU A 459 13.58 -1.88 7.97
C LEU A 459 13.96 -0.48 7.47
N SER A 460 15.05 0.10 7.95
CA SER A 460 15.49 1.45 7.58
C SER A 460 15.91 1.60 6.11
N ALA A 461 16.26 0.49 5.42
CA ALA A 461 16.72 0.49 4.02
C ALA A 461 15.69 -0.04 3.00
N VAL A 462 14.49 -0.43 3.43
CA VAL A 462 13.47 -1.06 2.58
C VAL A 462 12.44 -0.06 2.09
N ILE A 463 12.21 0.00 0.78
CA ILE A 463 11.17 0.82 0.14
C ILE A 463 9.98 -0.08 -0.16
N VAL A 464 8.78 0.34 0.23
CA VAL A 464 7.53 -0.34 -0.15
C VAL A 464 6.73 0.56 -1.08
N CYS A 465 6.38 0.04 -2.24
CA CYS A 465 5.59 0.74 -3.25
C CYS A 465 4.80 -0.26 -4.12
N PRO A 466 3.82 0.21 -4.90
CA PRO A 466 3.18 -0.62 -5.90
C PRO A 466 4.19 -1.12 -6.94
N VAL A 467 3.99 -2.33 -7.48
CA VAL A 467 4.73 -2.90 -8.63
C VAL A 467 4.99 -1.90 -9.75
N THR A 468 4.02 -1.05 -10.07
CA THR A 468 4.13 -0.11 -11.19
C THR A 468 5.25 0.91 -10.98
N SER A 469 5.61 1.19 -9.73
CA SER A 469 6.66 2.13 -9.34
C SER A 469 8.04 1.47 -9.18
N PHE A 470 8.15 0.14 -9.26
CA PHE A 470 9.39 -0.60 -9.02
C PHE A 470 10.52 -0.15 -9.94
N TYR A 471 10.25 -0.13 -11.25
CA TYR A 471 11.24 0.19 -12.25
C TYR A 471 11.76 1.62 -12.07
N TYR A 472 10.84 2.55 -11.82
CA TYR A 472 11.15 3.94 -11.52
C TYR A 472 12.02 4.08 -10.24
N MET A 473 11.64 3.42 -9.14
CA MET A 473 12.40 3.46 -7.87
C MET A 473 13.81 2.87 -8.02
N SER A 474 13.95 1.81 -8.83
CA SER A 474 15.23 1.20 -9.17
C SER A 474 16.09 2.15 -10.01
N TYR A 475 15.50 2.78 -11.02
CA TYR A 475 16.18 3.75 -11.88
C TYR A 475 16.63 5.00 -11.10
N GLU A 476 15.78 5.52 -10.22
CA GLU A 476 16.08 6.65 -9.33
C GLU A 476 17.25 6.33 -8.40
N PHE A 477 17.30 5.11 -7.86
CA PHE A 477 18.39 4.66 -7.02
C PHE A 477 19.72 4.69 -7.77
N PHE A 478 19.76 4.14 -8.98
CA PHE A 478 20.95 4.13 -9.83
C PHE A 478 21.35 5.52 -10.33
N ALA A 479 20.42 6.47 -10.43
CA ALA A 479 20.72 7.83 -10.89
C ALA A 479 21.34 8.73 -9.80
N LYS A 480 21.08 8.43 -8.52
CA LYS A 480 21.58 9.24 -7.39
C LYS A 480 23.10 9.12 -7.27
N LYS A 481 23.82 10.25 -7.40
CA LYS A 481 25.26 10.34 -7.08
C LYS A 481 25.49 10.19 -5.57
N GLU A 482 26.61 9.58 -5.20
CA GLU A 482 27.15 9.67 -3.85
C GLU A 482 27.21 11.15 -3.41
N LYS A 483 26.56 11.49 -2.31
CA LYS A 483 27.11 12.55 -1.47
C LYS A 483 28.34 11.95 -0.82
N LYS A 484 29.54 12.25 -1.36
CA LYS A 484 30.77 12.08 -0.57
C LYS A 484 30.54 12.85 0.72
N VAL A 485 30.44 12.12 1.82
CA VAL A 485 30.44 12.69 3.17
C VAL A 485 31.81 13.36 3.30
N ALA A 486 31.81 14.69 3.34
CA ALA A 486 33.00 15.50 3.57
C ALA A 486 33.35 15.50 5.06
#